data_AF-D5C3D6-F1
#
_entry.id   AF-D5C3D6-F1
#
_cell.length_a   1.000
_cell.length_b   1.000
_cell.length_c   1.000
_cell.angle_alpha   90.00
_cell.angle_beta   90.00
_cell.angle_gamma   90.00
#
_symmetry.space_group_name_H-M   'P 1'
#
loop_
_entity.id
_entity.type
_entity.pdbx_description
1 polymer ?
#
loop_
_entity_poly.entity_id
_entity_poly.type
_entity_poly.pdbx_seq_one_letter_code
_entity_poly.pdbx_strand_id
1 'polypeptide(L)'
;MSKVKLDEEEKEILRDFEAGEFKSVLTPQRRKQLAKAAEETFKKDKRINIRISSRDLEAIQRRALEEGIPYQTLVSSILHKYVSGSLYNITANKSLNSDPVVPPIGRDSKDKMEN
;
A
#
# COMPACT_ATOMS: atom_id res chain seq x y z
N MET A 1 -21.64 -9.80 -17.00
CA MET A 1 -20.48 -10.19 -16.19
C MET A 1 -19.23 -9.61 -16.86
N SER A 2 -18.66 -8.54 -16.31
CA SER A 2 -17.45 -7.90 -16.84
C SER A 2 -16.26 -8.83 -16.68
N LYS A 3 -15.60 -9.19 -17.79
CA LYS A 3 -14.36 -9.97 -17.76
C LYS A 3 -13.29 -9.15 -17.04
N VAL A 4 -12.90 -9.59 -15.85
CA VAL A 4 -11.75 -9.03 -15.12
C VAL A 4 -10.51 -9.28 -15.98
N LYS A 5 -9.84 -8.20 -16.42
CA LYS A 5 -8.54 -8.30 -17.09
C LYS A 5 -7.49 -8.47 -16.00
N LEU A 6 -7.15 -9.72 -15.73
CA LEU A 6 -6.07 -10.06 -14.81
C LEU A 6 -4.73 -9.85 -15.54
N ASP A 7 -3.77 -9.23 -14.86
CA ASP A 7 -2.39 -9.17 -15.34
C ASP A 7 -1.72 -10.57 -15.28
N GLU A 8 -0.45 -10.67 -15.69
CA GLU A 8 0.22 -11.97 -15.75
C GLU A 8 0.50 -12.55 -14.35
N GLU A 9 0.83 -11.69 -13.37
CA GLU A 9 1.09 -12.07 -11.98
C GLU A 9 -0.21 -12.54 -11.30
N GLU A 10 -1.31 -11.81 -11.47
CA GLU A 10 -2.63 -12.15 -10.93
C GLU A 10 -3.15 -13.49 -11.48
N LYS A 11 -2.88 -13.79 -12.76
CA LYS A 11 -3.21 -15.09 -13.37
C LYS A 11 -2.36 -16.23 -12.86
N GLU A 12 -1.12 -15.97 -12.49
CA GLU A 12 -0.23 -16.96 -11.89
C GLU A 12 -0.69 -17.29 -10.47
N ILE A 13 -0.93 -16.26 -9.65
CA ILE A 13 -1.48 -16.41 -8.30
C ILE A 13 -2.80 -17.18 -8.31
N LEU A 14 -3.69 -16.91 -9.28
CA LEU A 14 -4.96 -17.64 -9.44
C LEU A 14 -4.75 -19.12 -9.78
N ARG A 15 -3.81 -19.42 -10.68
CA ARG A 15 -3.47 -20.81 -11.05
C ARG A 15 -2.90 -21.58 -9.85
N ASP A 16 -2.00 -20.98 -9.11
CA ASP A 16 -1.38 -21.59 -7.92
C ASP A 16 -2.41 -21.78 -6.78
N PHE A 17 -3.38 -20.86 -6.69
CA PHE A 17 -4.49 -20.95 -5.76
C PHE A 17 -5.46 -22.08 -6.12
N GLU A 18 -5.86 -22.18 -7.39
CA GLU A 18 -6.71 -23.27 -7.90
C GLU A 18 -6.01 -24.63 -7.83
N ALA A 19 -4.69 -24.67 -8.03
CA ALA A 19 -3.87 -25.86 -7.87
C ALA A 19 -3.70 -26.29 -6.40
N GLY A 20 -4.14 -25.49 -5.43
CA GLY A 20 -4.10 -25.82 -4.01
C GLY A 20 -2.68 -25.86 -3.43
N GLU A 21 -1.72 -25.20 -4.07
CA GLU A 21 -0.32 -25.20 -3.63
C GLU A 21 -0.11 -24.36 -2.36
N PHE A 22 -1.01 -23.41 -2.08
CA PHE A 22 -0.97 -22.61 -0.86
C PHE A 22 -1.39 -23.42 0.38
N LYS A 23 -0.42 -24.01 1.05
CA LYS A 23 -0.60 -24.56 2.39
C LYS A 23 -0.55 -23.44 3.43
N SER A 24 -1.64 -23.25 4.17
CA SER A 24 -1.67 -22.30 5.27
C SER A 24 -0.62 -22.68 6.32
N VAL A 25 0.46 -21.89 6.40
CA VAL A 25 1.49 -21.98 7.45
C VAL A 25 0.94 -21.61 8.83
N LEU A 26 -0.31 -21.11 8.88
CA LEU A 26 -0.92 -20.53 10.06
C LEU A 26 -1.67 -21.60 10.87
N THR A 27 -1.02 -22.09 11.93
CA THR A 27 -1.65 -23.03 12.88
C THR A 27 -2.90 -22.42 13.52
N PRO A 28 -3.92 -23.23 13.89
CA PRO A 28 -5.13 -22.73 14.55
C PRO A 28 -4.85 -21.92 15.82
N GLN A 29 -3.81 -22.31 16.57
CA GLN A 29 -3.34 -21.61 17.76
C GLN A 29 -2.76 -20.23 17.42
N ARG A 30 -1.89 -20.13 16.40
CA ARG A 30 -1.32 -18.85 15.96
C ARG A 30 -2.38 -17.90 15.43
N ARG A 31 -3.37 -18.43 14.71
CA ARG A 31 -4.53 -17.68 14.20
C ARG A 31 -5.34 -17.06 15.35
N LYS A 32 -5.60 -17.83 16.40
CA LYS A 32 -6.31 -17.35 17.61
C LYS A 32 -5.50 -16.28 18.37
N GLN A 33 -4.18 -16.45 18.49
CA GLN A 33 -3.31 -15.45 19.10
C GLN A 33 -3.32 -14.12 18.32
N LEU A 34 -3.18 -14.18 17.00
CA LEU A 34 -3.21 -12.99 16.14
C LEU A 34 -4.57 -12.29 16.18
N ALA A 35 -5.67 -13.05 16.15
CA ALA A 35 -7.01 -12.51 16.31
C ALA A 35 -7.20 -11.80 17.66
N LYS A 36 -6.74 -12.42 18.75
CA LYS A 36 -6.83 -11.83 20.10
C LYS A 36 -5.98 -10.56 20.23
N ALA A 37 -4.76 -10.58 19.69
CA ALA A 37 -3.87 -9.41 19.70
C ALA A 37 -4.46 -8.25 18.88
N ALA A 38 -5.06 -8.56 17.72
CA ALA A 38 -5.77 -7.56 16.93
C ALA A 38 -6.97 -6.99 17.71
N GLU A 39 -7.82 -7.84 18.28
CA GLU A 39 -8.99 -7.42 19.05
C GLU A 39 -8.63 -6.52 20.24
N GLU A 40 -7.59 -6.87 20.99
CA GLU A 40 -7.07 -6.06 22.09
C GLU A 40 -6.53 -4.71 21.60
N THR A 41 -5.84 -4.70 20.47
CA THR A 41 -5.27 -3.47 19.87
C THR A 41 -6.36 -2.55 19.29
N PHE A 42 -7.48 -3.10 18.81
CA PHE A 42 -8.58 -2.33 18.24
C PHE A 42 -9.51 -1.70 19.28
N LYS A 43 -9.39 -2.05 20.57
CA LYS A 43 -10.20 -1.44 21.63
C LYS A 43 -9.84 0.05 21.80
N LYS A 44 -10.76 0.91 21.35
CA LYS A 44 -10.68 2.38 21.51
C LYS A 44 -11.29 2.78 22.86
N ASP A 45 -10.55 2.60 23.94
CA ASP A 45 -11.01 2.87 25.33
C ASP A 45 -10.77 4.33 25.78
N LYS A 46 -9.84 5.04 25.14
CA LYS A 46 -9.44 6.41 25.50
C LYS A 46 -9.73 7.42 24.39
N ARG A 47 -10.18 8.63 24.77
CA ARG A 47 -10.44 9.76 23.86
C ARG A 47 -9.36 10.81 23.99
N ILE A 48 -8.95 11.40 22.86
CA ILE A 48 -7.97 12.50 22.80
C ILE A 48 -8.61 13.64 22.00
N ASN A 49 -8.49 14.88 22.47
CA ASN A 49 -8.87 16.08 21.72
C ASN A 49 -7.59 16.79 21.24
N ILE A 50 -7.49 17.05 19.94
CA ILE A 50 -6.30 17.66 19.32
C ILE A 50 -6.76 18.87 18.51
N ARG A 51 -6.04 19.99 18.64
CA ARG A 51 -6.19 21.15 17.75
C ARG A 51 -5.21 21.01 16.58
N ILE A 52 -5.69 21.19 15.36
CA ILE A 52 -4.90 21.19 14.14
C ILE A 52 -5.34 22.35 13.24
N SER A 53 -4.49 22.75 12.30
CA SER A 53 -4.86 23.79 11.34
C SER A 53 -5.90 23.28 10.34
N SER A 54 -6.73 24.18 9.79
CA SER A 54 -7.71 23.81 8.76
C SER A 54 -7.04 23.19 7.53
N ARG A 55 -5.87 23.73 7.14
CA ARG A 55 -5.07 23.22 6.02
C ARG A 55 -4.64 21.76 6.23
N ASP A 56 -4.20 21.42 7.45
CA ASP A 56 -3.78 20.05 7.76
C ASP A 56 -4.98 19.10 7.80
N LEU A 57 -6.11 19.54 8.36
CA LEU A 57 -7.33 18.75 8.38
C LEU A 57 -7.79 18.39 6.96
N GLU A 58 -7.80 19.36 6.05
CA GLU A 58 -8.14 19.12 4.64
C GLU A 58 -7.17 18.15 3.96
N ALA A 59 -5.87 18.28 4.24
CA ALA A 59 -4.85 17.39 3.68
C ALA A 59 -5.04 15.94 4.17
N ILE A 60 -5.36 15.76 5.46
CA ILE A 60 -5.65 14.44 6.05
C ILE A 60 -6.93 13.86 5.44
N GLN A 61 -7.99 14.66 5.27
CA GLN A 61 -9.23 14.21 4.65
C GLN A 61 -9.01 13.73 3.22
N ARG A 62 -8.23 14.48 2.43
CA ARG A 62 -7.89 14.09 1.05
C ARG A 62 -7.16 12.74 1.01
N ARG A 63 -6.12 12.56 1.82
CA ARG A 63 -5.37 11.29 1.90
C ARG A 63 -6.25 10.13 2.37
N ALA A 64 -7.15 10.37 3.33
CA ALA A 64 -8.06 9.34 3.81
C ALA A 64 -9.04 8.89 2.72
N LEU A 65 -9.53 9.83 1.90
CA LEU A 65 -10.38 9.53 0.74
C LEU A 65 -9.62 8.73 -0.32
N GLU A 66 -8.36 9.06 -0.60
CA GLU A 66 -7.49 8.30 -1.51
C GLU A 66 -7.30 6.85 -1.05
N GLU A 67 -7.14 6.64 0.27
CA GLU A 67 -7.05 5.31 0.89
C GLU A 67 -8.42 4.62 1.08
N GLY A 68 -9.53 5.31 0.80
CA GLY A 68 -10.89 4.78 0.97
C GLY A 68 -11.31 4.56 2.43
N ILE A 69 -10.67 5.25 3.38
CA ILE A 69 -10.92 5.12 4.82
C ILE A 69 -11.38 6.45 5.45
N PRO A 70 -12.12 6.42 6.58
CA PRO A 70 -12.45 7.65 7.31
C PRO A 70 -11.19 8.37 7.80
N TYR A 71 -11.19 9.70 7.78
CA TYR A 71 -10.04 10.49 8.23
C TYR A 71 -9.65 10.23 9.69
N GLN A 72 -10.63 9.94 10.57
CA GLN A 72 -10.34 9.57 11.96
C GLN A 72 -9.59 8.23 12.03
N THR A 73 -9.91 7.29 11.14
CA THR A 73 -9.23 6.00 11.03
C THR A 73 -7.80 6.19 10.54
N LEU A 74 -7.58 7.06 9.55
CA LEU A 74 -6.24 7.41 9.09
C LEU A 74 -5.41 8.02 10.22
N VAL A 75 -5.96 9.00 10.97
CA VAL A 75 -5.28 9.61 12.12
C VAL A 75 -4.93 8.56 13.18
N SER A 76 -5.87 7.68 13.51
CA SER A 76 -5.65 6.60 14.49
C SER A 76 -4.55 5.63 14.01
N SER A 77 -4.55 5.29 12.72
CA SER A 77 -3.55 4.43 12.09
C SER A 77 -2.16 5.04 12.15
N ILE A 78 -2.02 6.34 11.85
CA ILE A 78 -0.74 7.06 11.93
C ILE A 78 -0.22 7.06 13.38
N LEU A 79 -1.07 7.37 14.36
CA LEU A 79 -0.67 7.33 15.78
C LEU A 79 -0.20 5.94 16.21
N HIS A 80 -0.92 4.89 15.80
CA HIS A 80 -0.52 3.52 16.10
C HIS A 80 0.80 3.14 15.42
N LYS A 81 0.98 3.49 14.14
CA LYS A 81 2.23 3.29 13.40
C LYS A 81 3.40 4.03 14.03
N TYR A 82 3.16 5.26 14.51
CA TYR A 82 4.18 6.05 15.20
C TYR A 82 4.63 5.40 16.51
N VAL A 83 3.69 4.97 17.36
CA VAL A 83 4.00 4.32 18.65
C VAL A 83 4.61 2.93 18.47
N SER A 84 4.18 2.18 17.46
CA SER A 84 4.75 0.85 17.13
C SER A 84 6.10 0.92 16.41
N GLY A 85 6.60 2.12 16.08
CA GLY A 85 7.85 2.30 15.34
C GLY A 85 7.79 1.88 13.86
N SER A 86 6.60 1.59 13.33
CA SER A 86 6.37 1.15 11.95
C SER A 86 6.08 2.29 10.98
N LEU A 87 6.06 3.54 11.45
CA LEU A 87 5.83 4.71 10.60
C LEU A 87 7.07 5.02 9.75
N TYR A 88 7.07 4.58 8.50
CA TYR A 88 8.09 4.91 7.51
C TYR A 88 7.74 6.20 6.78
N ASN A 89 8.65 7.18 6.77
CA ASN A 89 8.48 8.40 5.98
C ASN A 89 8.90 8.14 4.53
N ILE A 90 7.93 7.91 3.65
CA ILE A 90 8.18 7.62 2.23
C ILE A 90 8.69 8.88 1.49
N THR A 91 8.43 10.08 2.01
CA THR A 91 8.91 11.34 1.42
C THR A 91 10.44 11.48 1.49
N ALA A 92 11.10 10.82 2.45
CA ALA A 92 12.57 10.77 2.51
C ALA A 92 13.20 9.81 1.47
N ASN A 93 12.44 8.84 0.94
CA ASN A 93 12.93 7.86 -0.03
C ASN A 93 12.61 8.20 -1.49
N LYS A 94 11.79 9.23 -1.76
CA LYS A 94 11.50 9.66 -3.14
C LYS A 94 12.71 10.30 -3.84
N SER A 95 13.76 10.67 -3.10
CA SER A 95 15.04 11.13 -3.65
C SER A 95 16.04 10.00 -3.97
N LEU A 96 15.78 8.76 -3.54
CA LEU A 96 16.69 7.62 -3.78
C LEU A 96 16.28 6.76 -4.98
N ASN A 97 15.01 6.81 -5.38
CA ASN A 97 14.55 6.18 -6.61
C ASN A 97 14.35 7.27 -7.67
N SER A 98 15.45 7.86 -8.13
CA SER A 98 15.47 8.37 -9.50
C SER A 98 15.27 7.16 -10.40
N ASP A 99 14.11 7.06 -11.03
CA ASP A 99 13.86 6.09 -12.09
C ASP A 99 15.10 5.99 -13.00
N PRO A 100 15.54 4.78 -13.40
CA PRO A 100 16.63 4.68 -14.35
C PRO A 100 16.19 5.42 -15.62
N VAL A 101 16.84 6.56 -15.87
CA VAL A 101 16.74 7.28 -17.14
C VAL A 101 17.19 6.29 -18.21
N VAL A 102 16.23 5.63 -18.85
CA VAL A 102 16.48 4.83 -20.03
C VAL A 102 16.98 5.82 -21.08
N PRO A 103 18.26 5.75 -21.52
CA PRO A 103 18.73 6.63 -22.57
C PRO A 103 17.87 6.38 -23.83
N PRO A 104 17.52 7.43 -24.59
CA PRO A 104 16.74 7.25 -25.81
C PRO A 104 17.49 6.30 -26.74
N ILE A 105 16.87 5.15 -27.00
CA ILE A 105 17.37 4.16 -27.94
C ILE A 105 17.31 4.82 -29.32
N GLY A 106 18.48 5.23 -29.82
CA GLY A 106 18.64 5.75 -31.16
C GLY A 106 18.15 4.75 -32.20
N ARG A 107 17.04 5.10 -32.85
CA ARG A 107 16.78 4.80 -34.26
C ARG A 107 16.71 6.21 -34.87
N ASP A 108 17.58 6.62 -35.78
CA ASP A 108 17.68 6.06 -37.11
C ASP A 108 19.09 6.26 -37.69
N SER A 109 19.66 5.19 -38.22
CA SER A 109 20.78 5.24 -39.16
C SER A 109 20.53 4.17 -40.21
N LYS A 110 19.47 4.36 -40.99
CA LYS A 110 19.33 3.83 -42.36
C LYS A 110 18.38 4.76 -43.10
N ASP A 111 18.96 5.72 -43.81
CA ASP A 111 18.58 6.10 -45.16
C ASP A 111 19.67 7.04 -45.71
N LYS A 112 20.81 6.43 -46.01
CA LYS A 112 21.65 6.89 -47.12
C LYS A 112 21.36 5.95 -48.28
N MET A 113 20.49 6.37 -49.18
CA MET A 113 20.45 6.07 -50.61
C MET A 113 19.15 6.64 -51.18
N GLU A 114 19.17 7.90 -51.61
CA GLU A 114 18.77 8.29 -52.97
C GLU A 114 18.91 9.80 -53.15
N ASN A 115 19.65 10.13 -54.23
CA ASN A 115 19.96 11.43 -54.83
C ASN A 115 20.90 12.39 -54.07
#